data_AF-A0A0S8DFS7-F1
#
_entry.id   AF-A0A0S8DFS7-F1
#
_cell.length_a   1.000
_cell.length_b   1.000
_cell.length_c   1.000
_cell.angle_alpha   90.00
_cell.angle_beta   90.00
_cell.angle_gamma   90.00
#
_symmetry.space_group_name_H-M   'P 1'
#
loop_
_entity.id
_entity.type
_entity.pdbx_description
1 polymer ?
#
loop_
_entity_poly.entity_id
_entity_poly.type
_entity_poly.pdbx_seq_one_letter_code
_entity_poly.pdbx_strand_id
1 'polypeptide(L)'
;MTYKQTSHCLVTLLVCFILVACNTMTVRPDARYEFDEGLSLFNKGYYKTAIPSFENAAKLDPNYAEPFLYLGRSYSYMHQWDRAIPPLRRALGLSSEKVLDEVYDLYLTALMEAALTESRKQNHRATINYLDEALTLKPQSAEIQNELSRSYLAFGQYLLKKERVDEALEAFDSARKLSPENPAIFMGLARGFLIKGDTLQAIRAVQKTL
;
A
#
# COMPACT_ATOMS: atom_id res chain seq x y z
N MET A 1 49.42 38.60 46.53
CA MET A 1 48.57 37.38 46.67
C MET A 1 47.46 37.27 45.60
N THR A 2 47.57 37.96 44.46
CA THR A 2 46.48 38.07 43.46
C THR A 2 46.54 37.04 42.32
N TYR A 3 47.69 36.38 42.10
CA TYR A 3 47.90 35.46 40.97
C TYR A 3 47.21 34.09 41.12
N LYS A 4 46.99 33.62 42.36
CA LYS A 4 46.39 32.30 42.64
C LYS A 4 44.87 32.30 42.44
N GLN A 5 44.23 33.45 42.62
CA GLN A 5 42.78 33.62 42.54
C GLN A 5 42.29 33.74 41.09
N THR A 6 43.06 34.40 40.23
CA THR A 6 42.76 34.51 38.79
C THR A 6 42.87 33.17 38.07
N SER A 7 43.88 32.34 38.43
CA SER A 7 44.06 31.02 37.83
C SER A 7 42.95 30.03 38.20
N HIS A 8 42.41 30.08 39.42
CA HIS A 8 41.25 29.25 39.79
C HIS A 8 39.96 29.70 39.09
N CYS A 9 39.76 31.00 38.92
CA CYS A 9 38.59 31.54 38.23
C CYS A 9 38.59 31.21 36.72
N LEU A 10 39.78 31.19 36.09
CA LEU A 10 39.93 30.81 34.68
C LEU A 10 39.62 29.32 34.46
N VAL A 11 40.08 28.45 35.36
CA VAL A 11 39.84 26.99 35.29
C VAL A 11 38.37 26.67 35.51
N THR A 12 37.69 27.34 36.46
CA THR A 12 36.25 27.12 36.68
C THR A 12 35.40 27.63 35.51
N LEU A 13 35.75 28.77 34.91
CA LEU A 13 35.09 29.26 33.70
C LEU A 13 35.26 28.31 32.51
N LEU A 14 36.45 27.73 32.33
CA LEU A 14 36.74 26.80 31.24
C LEU A 14 36.00 25.46 31.42
N VAL A 15 35.89 24.96 32.65
CA VAL A 15 35.10 23.75 32.98
C VAL A 15 33.60 24.00 32.79
N CYS A 16 33.08 25.17 33.19
CA CYS A 16 31.69 25.54 32.91
C CYS A 16 31.43 25.66 31.40
N PHE A 17 32.37 26.19 30.61
CA PHE A 17 32.23 26.30 29.16
C PHE A 17 32.22 24.92 28.47
N ILE A 18 33.05 23.98 28.93
CA ILE A 18 33.05 22.59 28.44
C ILE A 18 31.74 21.87 28.80
N LEU A 19 31.23 22.06 30.02
CA LEU A 19 29.96 21.44 30.45
C LEU A 19 28.75 22.01 29.70
N VAL A 20 28.75 23.33 29.42
CA VAL A 20 27.71 23.96 28.60
C VAL A 20 27.84 23.54 27.13
N ALA A 21 29.06 23.45 26.58
CA ALA A 21 29.30 22.97 25.23
C ALA A 21 28.88 21.49 25.05
N CYS A 22 29.11 20.65 26.05
CA CYS A 22 28.68 19.25 26.05
C CYS A 22 27.14 19.13 26.13
N ASN A 23 26.47 20.03 26.85
CA ASN A 23 25.00 20.12 26.88
C ASN A 23 24.38 20.66 25.58
N THR A 24 25.19 21.23 24.66
CA THR A 24 24.74 21.70 23.34
C THR A 24 25.09 20.75 22.20
N MET A 25 25.80 19.63 22.45
CA MET A 25 25.89 18.52 21.50
C MET A 25 24.58 17.72 21.53
N THR A 26 23.47 18.35 21.15
CA THR A 26 22.32 17.60 20.66
C THR A 26 22.73 16.98 19.33
N VAL A 27 23.16 15.72 19.37
CA VAL A 27 23.26 14.90 18.16
C VAL A 27 21.88 14.93 17.55
N ARG A 28 21.69 15.70 16.48
CA ARG A 28 20.42 15.69 15.74
C ARG A 28 20.25 14.26 15.26
N PRO A 29 19.13 13.59 15.58
CA PRO A 29 18.84 12.28 15.03
C PRO A 29 19.00 12.31 13.51
N ASP A 30 19.84 11.44 12.98
CA ASP A 30 19.87 11.18 11.54
C ASP A 30 18.86 10.08 11.19
N ALA A 31 18.65 9.86 9.90
CA ALA A 31 17.68 8.87 9.44
C ALA A 31 17.96 7.46 9.97
N ARG A 32 19.24 7.13 10.20
CA ARG A 32 19.66 5.83 10.70
C ARG A 32 19.32 5.65 12.17
N TYR A 33 19.56 6.67 13.00
CA TYR A 33 19.18 6.67 14.40
C TYR A 33 17.67 6.46 14.57
N GLU A 34 16.84 7.24 13.86
CA GLU A 34 15.38 7.12 13.93
C GLU A 34 14.91 5.73 13.45
N PHE A 35 15.56 5.19 12.41
CA PHE A 35 15.27 3.83 11.95
C PHE A 35 15.61 2.76 12.99
N ASP A 36 16.79 2.83 13.60
CA ASP A 36 17.24 1.86 14.60
C ASP A 36 16.36 1.91 15.87
N GLU A 37 15.87 3.09 16.27
CA GLU A 37 14.88 3.25 17.33
C GLU A 37 13.55 2.57 16.98
N GLY A 38 13.02 2.86 15.79
CA GLY A 38 11.80 2.22 15.28
C GLY A 38 11.94 0.71 15.20
N LEU A 39 13.09 0.21 14.75
CA LEU A 39 13.39 -1.21 14.65
C LEU A 39 13.42 -1.89 16.03
N SER A 40 13.98 -1.22 17.04
CA SER A 40 13.97 -1.71 18.43
C SER A 40 12.55 -1.86 18.98
N LEU A 41 11.68 -0.88 18.72
CA LEU A 41 10.26 -0.93 19.12
C LEU A 41 9.50 -2.01 18.35
N PHE A 42 9.74 -2.11 17.04
CA PHE A 42 9.13 -3.11 16.18
C PHE A 42 9.47 -4.55 16.61
N ASN A 43 10.74 -4.81 16.93
CA ASN A 43 11.19 -6.13 17.39
C ASN A 43 10.60 -6.53 18.75
N LYS A 44 10.12 -5.56 19.53
CA LYS A 44 9.35 -5.79 20.77
C LYS A 44 7.85 -6.01 20.52
N GLY A 45 7.41 -5.97 19.27
CA GLY A 45 6.00 -6.07 18.88
C GLY A 45 5.21 -4.76 19.03
N TYR A 46 5.87 -3.64 19.34
CA TYR A 46 5.21 -2.34 19.50
C TYR A 46 5.04 -1.62 18.16
N TYR A 47 4.37 -2.27 17.20
CA TYR A 47 4.23 -1.80 15.82
C TYR A 47 3.68 -0.37 15.73
N LYS A 48 2.61 -0.07 16.47
CA LYS A 48 2.02 1.29 16.49
C LYS A 48 3.00 2.34 17.02
N THR A 49 3.78 1.99 18.04
CA THR A 49 4.75 2.89 18.67
C THR A 49 6.00 3.09 17.82
N ALA A 50 6.33 2.12 16.96
CA ALA A 50 7.47 2.21 16.05
C ALA A 50 7.22 3.15 14.85
N ILE A 51 5.95 3.35 14.46
CA ILE A 51 5.58 4.14 13.27
C ILE A 51 6.20 5.55 13.27
N PRO A 52 6.11 6.37 14.35
CA PRO A 52 6.70 7.71 14.35
C PRO A 52 8.19 7.73 14.03
N SER A 53 8.97 6.78 14.57
CA SER A 53 10.41 6.69 14.31
C SER A 53 10.70 6.34 12.85
N PHE A 54 9.94 5.42 12.25
CA PHE A 54 10.08 5.13 10.82
C PHE A 54 9.61 6.31 9.93
N GLU A 55 8.56 7.03 10.31
CA GLU A 55 8.13 8.24 9.61
C GLU A 55 9.18 9.36 9.67
N ASN A 56 9.84 9.52 10.82
CA ASN A 56 10.94 10.48 10.98
C ASN A 56 12.15 10.08 10.13
N ALA A 57 12.55 8.81 10.17
CA ALA A 57 13.63 8.29 9.34
C ALA A 57 13.37 8.55 7.84
N ALA A 58 12.16 8.25 7.37
CA ALA A 58 11.73 8.49 5.99
C ALA A 58 11.68 9.99 5.60
N LYS A 59 11.41 10.89 6.56
CA LYS A 59 11.46 12.34 6.34
C LYS A 59 12.90 12.86 6.26
N LEU A 60 13.79 12.33 7.10
CA LEU A 60 15.20 12.72 7.14
C LEU A 60 15.96 12.24 5.91
N ASP A 61 15.66 11.02 5.45
CA ASP A 61 16.19 10.48 4.19
C ASP A 61 15.07 9.83 3.35
N PRO A 62 14.50 10.57 2.37
CA PRO A 62 13.46 10.06 1.49
C PRO A 62 13.89 8.94 0.53
N ASN A 63 15.20 8.65 0.43
CA ASN A 63 15.74 7.58 -0.41
C ASN A 63 16.15 6.34 0.41
N TYR A 64 16.00 6.40 1.73
CA TYR A 64 16.23 5.25 2.61
C TYR A 64 15.02 4.31 2.52
N ALA A 65 15.18 3.15 1.86
CA ALA A 65 14.07 2.24 1.54
C ALA A 65 13.51 1.52 2.79
N GLU A 66 14.38 1.15 3.74
CA GLU A 66 14.04 0.33 4.90
C GLU A 66 12.98 0.97 5.82
N PRO A 67 13.03 2.27 6.17
CA PRO A 67 11.93 2.92 6.89
C PRO A 67 10.56 2.72 6.24
N PHE A 68 10.47 2.80 4.91
CA PHE A 68 9.22 2.58 4.19
C PHE A 68 8.77 1.11 4.25
N LEU A 69 9.69 0.15 4.11
CA LEU A 69 9.37 -1.27 4.29
C LEU A 69 8.83 -1.52 5.70
N TYR A 70 9.49 -0.99 6.73
CA TYR A 70 9.08 -1.21 8.12
C TYR A 70 7.80 -0.44 8.51
N LEU A 71 7.49 0.69 7.87
CA LEU A 71 6.14 1.29 7.94
C LEU A 71 5.09 0.33 7.38
N GLY A 72 5.34 -0.21 6.18
CA GLY A 72 4.50 -1.23 5.55
C GLY A 72 4.26 -2.42 6.47
N ARG A 73 5.33 -3.02 7.00
CA ARG A 73 5.26 -4.12 7.97
C ARG A 73 4.46 -3.76 9.21
N SER A 74 4.72 -2.59 9.80
CA SER A 74 4.02 -2.14 11.02
C SER A 74 2.51 -2.04 10.79
N TYR A 75 2.10 -1.45 9.66
CA TYR A 75 0.70 -1.38 9.29
C TYR A 75 0.09 -2.75 8.97
N SER A 76 0.84 -3.64 8.30
CA SER A 76 0.40 -5.02 8.01
C SER A 76 0.19 -5.84 9.28
N TYR A 77 1.08 -5.76 10.27
CA TYR A 77 0.88 -6.41 11.58
C TYR A 77 -0.32 -5.87 12.36
N MET A 78 -0.77 -4.65 12.03
CA MET A 78 -1.97 -4.03 12.59
C MET A 78 -3.21 -4.25 11.70
N HIS A 79 -3.10 -5.04 10.62
CA HIS A 79 -4.13 -5.26 9.60
C HIS A 79 -4.66 -3.98 8.94
N GLN A 80 -3.84 -2.93 8.90
CA GLN A 80 -4.14 -1.64 8.25
C GLN A 80 -3.59 -1.67 6.82
N TRP A 81 -4.14 -2.55 6.00
CA TRP A 81 -3.64 -2.86 4.65
C TRP A 81 -3.62 -1.64 3.72
N ASP A 82 -4.64 -0.80 3.80
CA ASP A 82 -4.75 0.47 3.08
C ASP A 82 -3.59 1.43 3.41
N ARG A 83 -3.17 1.46 4.69
CA ARG A 83 -2.05 2.29 5.15
C ARG A 83 -0.68 1.65 4.88
N ALA A 84 -0.62 0.33 4.75
CA ALA A 84 0.60 -0.39 4.38
C ALA A 84 1.00 -0.16 2.92
N ILE A 85 0.02 0.02 2.02
CA ILE A 85 0.26 0.13 0.57
C ILE A 85 1.16 1.31 0.16
N PRO A 86 0.90 2.58 0.55
CA PRO A 86 1.74 3.70 0.12
C PRO A 86 3.22 3.59 0.50
N PRO A 87 3.60 3.24 1.76
CA PRO A 87 5.00 3.06 2.09
C PRO A 87 5.60 1.83 1.39
N LEU A 88 4.88 0.72 1.21
CA LEU A 88 5.39 -0.43 0.45
C LEU A 88 5.66 -0.09 -1.02
N ARG A 89 4.76 0.68 -1.66
CA ARG A 89 4.97 1.19 -3.02
C ARG A 89 6.23 2.07 -3.10
N ARG A 90 6.45 2.92 -2.09
CA ARG A 90 7.66 3.76 -2.02
C ARG A 90 8.92 2.92 -1.81
N ALA A 91 8.87 1.94 -0.91
CA ALA A 91 9.97 1.00 -0.68
C ALA A 91 10.32 0.28 -1.99
N LEU A 92 9.33 -0.25 -2.71
CA LEU A 92 9.54 -0.99 -3.96
C LEU A 92 10.27 -0.15 -5.02
N GLY A 93 9.93 1.13 -5.12
CA GLY A 93 10.59 2.06 -6.05
C GLY A 93 12.01 2.48 -5.64
N LEU A 94 12.42 2.22 -4.40
CA LEU A 94 13.74 2.56 -3.85
C LEU A 94 14.64 1.32 -3.64
N SER A 95 14.06 0.13 -3.58
CA SER A 95 14.74 -1.09 -3.15
C SER A 95 15.96 -1.44 -4.00
N SER A 96 17.05 -1.79 -3.32
CA SER A 96 18.12 -2.60 -3.91
C SER A 96 17.64 -4.06 -4.07
N GLU A 97 18.29 -4.81 -4.97
CA GLU A 97 17.95 -6.21 -5.29
C GLU A 97 17.78 -7.09 -4.03
N LYS A 98 18.56 -6.83 -2.97
CA LYS A 98 18.52 -7.57 -1.70
C LYS A 98 17.19 -7.48 -0.94
N VAL A 99 16.48 -6.36 -1.04
CA VAL A 99 15.24 -6.08 -0.28
C VAL A 99 14.00 -6.18 -1.18
N LEU A 100 14.22 -6.41 -2.48
CA LEU A 100 13.20 -6.35 -3.51
C LEU A 100 12.12 -7.43 -3.33
N ASP A 101 12.53 -8.69 -3.15
CA ASP A 101 11.60 -9.82 -3.02
C ASP A 101 10.68 -9.67 -1.81
N GLU A 102 11.25 -9.22 -0.69
CA GLU A 102 10.51 -9.09 0.56
C GLU A 102 9.47 -7.96 0.50
N VAL A 103 9.85 -6.81 -0.07
CA VAL A 103 8.94 -5.69 -0.29
C VAL A 103 7.85 -6.10 -1.27
N TYR A 104 8.22 -6.80 -2.34
CA TYR A 104 7.30 -7.22 -3.39
C TYR A 104 6.23 -8.18 -2.86
N ASP A 105 6.60 -9.21 -2.10
CA ASP A 105 5.65 -10.16 -1.53
C ASP A 105 4.73 -9.47 -0.50
N LEU A 106 5.29 -8.67 0.40
CA LEU A 106 4.50 -7.95 1.39
C LEU A 106 3.54 -6.94 0.75
N TYR A 107 3.98 -6.28 -0.33
CA TYR A 107 3.14 -5.34 -1.06
C TYR A 107 1.98 -6.04 -1.76
N LEU A 108 2.26 -7.17 -2.43
CA LEU A 108 1.21 -7.98 -3.05
C LEU A 108 0.20 -8.47 -2.01
N THR A 109 0.66 -8.96 -0.85
CA THR A 109 -0.24 -9.34 0.25
C THR A 109 -1.11 -8.17 0.71
N ALA A 110 -0.53 -6.99 0.91
CA ALA A 110 -1.28 -5.81 1.33
C ALA A 110 -2.37 -5.42 0.30
N LEU A 111 -2.08 -5.50 -0.99
CA LEU A 111 -3.05 -5.25 -2.06
C LEU A 111 -4.19 -6.27 -2.05
N MET A 112 -3.86 -7.56 -1.94
CA MET A 112 -4.86 -8.63 -1.92
C MET A 112 -5.79 -8.54 -0.70
N GLU A 113 -5.24 -8.27 0.48
CA GLU A 113 -6.01 -8.13 1.72
C GLU A 113 -6.85 -6.84 1.74
N ALA A 114 -6.34 -5.74 1.17
CA ALA A 114 -7.12 -4.52 0.97
C ALA A 114 -8.28 -4.75 -0.01
N ALA A 115 -8.03 -5.45 -1.12
CA ALA A 115 -9.06 -5.83 -2.09
C ALA A 115 -10.17 -6.67 -1.45
N LEU A 116 -9.80 -7.68 -0.65
CA LEU A 116 -10.74 -8.53 0.09
C LEU A 116 -11.55 -7.72 1.11
N THR A 117 -10.91 -6.82 1.83
CA THR A 117 -11.56 -5.94 2.82
C THR A 117 -12.60 -5.05 2.15
N GLU A 118 -12.26 -4.41 1.03
CA GLU A 118 -13.19 -3.58 0.28
C GLU A 118 -14.29 -4.39 -0.43
N SER A 119 -14.00 -5.62 -0.83
CA SER A 119 -14.98 -6.54 -1.41
C SER A 119 -16.08 -6.89 -0.41
N ARG A 120 -15.71 -7.14 0.85
CA ARG A 120 -16.66 -7.36 1.96
C ARG A 120 -17.55 -6.14 2.23
N LYS A 121 -17.04 -4.94 1.99
CA LYS A 121 -17.80 -3.67 2.06
C LYS A 121 -18.63 -3.39 0.80
N GLN A 122 -18.57 -4.27 -0.20
CA GLN A 122 -19.16 -4.07 -1.54
C GLN A 122 -18.64 -2.81 -2.26
N ASN A 123 -17.43 -2.37 -1.90
CA ASN A 123 -16.79 -1.23 -2.55
C ASN A 123 -16.06 -1.71 -3.82
N HIS A 124 -16.85 -2.01 -4.84
CA HIS A 124 -16.38 -2.61 -6.09
C HIS A 124 -15.22 -1.84 -6.75
N ARG A 125 -15.27 -0.50 -6.75
CA ARG A 125 -14.22 0.33 -7.36
C ARG A 125 -12.89 0.18 -6.63
N ALA A 126 -12.89 0.24 -5.30
CA ALA A 126 -11.65 0.08 -4.54
C ALA A 126 -11.09 -1.34 -4.68
N THR A 127 -11.93 -2.36 -4.64
CA THR A 127 -11.53 -3.75 -4.90
C THR A 127 -10.84 -3.91 -6.26
N ILE A 128 -11.45 -3.38 -7.33
CA ILE A 128 -10.89 -3.44 -8.68
C ILE A 128 -9.53 -2.72 -8.73
N ASN A 129 -9.43 -1.51 -8.16
CA ASN A 129 -8.17 -0.76 -8.17
C ASN A 129 -7.01 -1.52 -7.50
N TYR A 130 -7.26 -2.16 -6.35
CA TYR A 130 -6.23 -2.95 -5.67
C TYR A 130 -5.84 -4.20 -6.46
N LEU A 131 -6.81 -4.88 -7.08
CA LEU A 131 -6.55 -6.06 -7.90
C LEU A 131 -5.84 -5.72 -9.21
N ASP A 132 -6.16 -4.59 -9.84
CA ASP A 132 -5.46 -4.09 -11.03
C ASP A 132 -3.99 -3.82 -10.68
N GLU A 133 -3.73 -3.15 -9.57
CA GLU A 133 -2.37 -2.90 -9.09
C GLU A 133 -1.64 -4.21 -8.75
N ALA A 134 -2.30 -5.17 -8.10
CA ALA A 134 -1.75 -6.50 -7.84
C ALA A 134 -1.42 -7.25 -9.14
N LEU A 135 -2.24 -7.10 -10.18
CA LEU A 135 -2.01 -7.69 -11.50
C LEU A 135 -0.82 -7.04 -12.19
N THR A 136 -0.54 -5.75 -11.97
CA THR A 136 0.71 -5.14 -12.48
C THR A 136 1.95 -5.78 -11.87
N LEU A 137 1.89 -6.20 -10.60
CA LEU A 137 2.97 -6.90 -9.94
C LEU A 137 3.11 -8.32 -10.47
N LYS A 138 2.02 -9.10 -10.57
CA LYS A 138 2.00 -10.47 -11.10
C LYS A 138 1.05 -10.62 -12.31
N PRO A 139 1.44 -10.19 -13.52
CA PRO A 139 0.56 -10.17 -14.69
C PRO A 139 0.03 -11.55 -15.12
N GLN A 140 0.79 -12.60 -14.82
CA GLN A 140 0.46 -13.99 -15.18
C GLN A 140 -0.27 -14.74 -14.06
N SER A 141 -0.63 -14.07 -12.96
CA SER A 141 -1.35 -14.72 -11.86
C SER A 141 -2.79 -15.00 -12.25
N ALA A 142 -3.10 -16.27 -12.53
CA ALA A 142 -4.45 -16.74 -12.78
C ALA A 142 -5.39 -16.46 -11.60
N GLU A 143 -4.88 -16.51 -10.36
CA GLU A 143 -5.64 -16.16 -9.16
C GLU A 143 -6.14 -14.71 -9.21
N ILE A 144 -5.23 -13.76 -9.46
CA ILE A 144 -5.57 -12.33 -9.50
C ILE A 144 -6.48 -12.03 -10.69
N GLN A 145 -6.20 -12.61 -11.86
CA GLN A 145 -7.06 -12.46 -13.04
C GLN A 145 -8.49 -12.96 -12.77
N ASN A 146 -8.64 -14.10 -12.08
CA ASN A 146 -9.93 -14.66 -11.73
C ASN A 146 -10.68 -13.82 -10.69
N GLU A 147 -9.99 -13.30 -9.67
CA GLU A 147 -10.60 -12.39 -8.68
C GLU A 147 -11.02 -11.05 -9.32
N LEU A 148 -10.18 -10.50 -10.20
CA LEU A 148 -10.46 -9.25 -10.91
C LEU A 148 -11.65 -9.42 -11.88
N SER A 149 -11.68 -10.52 -12.63
CA SER A 149 -12.81 -10.88 -13.50
C SER A 149 -14.13 -11.00 -12.73
N ARG A 150 -14.11 -11.69 -11.58
CA ARG A 150 -15.27 -11.77 -10.68
C ARG A 150 -15.68 -10.40 -10.13
N SER A 151 -14.71 -9.55 -9.79
CA SER A 151 -14.97 -8.21 -9.27
C SER A 151 -15.61 -7.31 -10.32
N TYR A 152 -15.13 -7.34 -11.57
CA TYR A 152 -15.76 -6.65 -12.70
C TYR A 152 -17.16 -7.18 -13.00
N LEU A 153 -17.38 -8.50 -12.96
CA LEU A 153 -18.70 -9.10 -13.12
C LEU A 153 -19.68 -8.61 -12.03
N ALA A 154 -19.26 -8.64 -10.77
CA ALA A 154 -20.07 -8.16 -9.64
C ALA A 154 -20.37 -6.65 -9.77
N PHE A 155 -19.38 -5.86 -10.20
CA PHE A 155 -19.55 -4.43 -10.42
C PHE A 155 -20.54 -4.13 -11.55
N GLY A 156 -20.44 -4.85 -12.69
CA GLY A 156 -21.40 -4.73 -13.79
C GLY A 156 -22.83 -5.07 -13.36
N GLN A 157 -23.01 -6.13 -12.55
CA GLN A 157 -24.32 -6.47 -11.99
C GLN A 157 -24.86 -5.39 -11.05
N TYR A 158 -23.99 -4.81 -10.22
CA TYR A 158 -24.35 -3.67 -9.36
C TYR A 158 -24.78 -2.45 -10.19
N LEU A 159 -24.05 -2.13 -11.25
CA LEU A 159 -24.35 -1.01 -12.15
C LEU A 159 -25.68 -1.20 -12.89
N LEU A 160 -25.99 -2.42 -13.35
CA LEU A 160 -27.30 -2.73 -13.92
C LEU A 160 -28.44 -2.46 -12.94
N LYS A 161 -28.29 -2.81 -11.66
CA LYS A 161 -29.29 -2.51 -10.61
C LYS A 161 -29.46 -1.02 -10.37
N LYS A 162 -28.45 -0.21 -10.71
CA LYS A 162 -28.48 1.25 -10.65
C LYS A 162 -28.87 1.90 -11.98
N GLU A 163 -29.32 1.10 -12.96
CA GLU A 163 -29.70 1.57 -14.30
C GLU A 163 -28.57 2.26 -15.07
N ARG A 164 -27.32 2.06 -14.63
CA ARG A 164 -26.10 2.58 -15.28
C ARG A 164 -25.62 1.57 -16.33
N VAL A 165 -26.43 1.38 -17.36
CA VAL A 165 -26.29 0.26 -18.31
C VAL A 165 -24.99 0.33 -19.11
N ASP A 166 -24.59 1.50 -19.58
CA ASP A 166 -23.36 1.64 -20.38
C ASP A 166 -22.12 1.27 -19.56
N GLU A 167 -22.01 1.78 -18.35
CA GLU A 167 -20.91 1.43 -17.43
C GLU A 167 -20.93 -0.06 -17.05
N ALA A 168 -22.12 -0.66 -16.94
CA ALA A 168 -22.23 -2.10 -16.69
C ALA A 168 -21.67 -2.93 -17.85
N LEU A 169 -21.97 -2.54 -19.10
CA LEU A 169 -21.44 -3.19 -20.29
C LEU A 169 -19.91 -3.07 -20.36
N GLU A 170 -19.36 -1.90 -20.03
CA GLU A 170 -17.91 -1.71 -19.92
C GLU A 170 -17.28 -2.63 -18.86
N ALA A 171 -17.91 -2.76 -17.68
CA ALA A 171 -17.43 -3.65 -16.64
C ALA A 171 -17.46 -5.12 -17.09
N PHE A 172 -18.53 -5.57 -17.74
CA PHE A 172 -18.59 -6.92 -18.29
C PHE A 172 -17.56 -7.15 -19.41
N ASP A 173 -17.28 -6.15 -20.22
CA ASP A 173 -16.24 -6.23 -21.25
C ASP A 173 -14.84 -6.37 -20.63
N SER A 174 -14.55 -5.65 -19.54
CA SER A 174 -13.32 -5.86 -18.78
C SER A 174 -13.24 -7.26 -18.17
N ALA A 175 -14.35 -7.78 -17.61
CA ALA A 175 -14.40 -9.15 -17.12
C ALA A 175 -14.13 -10.17 -18.26
N ARG A 176 -14.74 -9.97 -19.44
CA ARG A 176 -14.59 -10.86 -20.60
C ARG A 176 -13.15 -10.95 -21.09
N LYS A 177 -12.39 -9.85 -21.03
CA LYS A 177 -10.97 -9.83 -21.41
C LYS A 177 -10.13 -10.72 -20.48
N LEU A 178 -10.51 -10.81 -19.21
CA LEU A 178 -9.80 -11.60 -18.19
C LEU A 178 -10.25 -13.07 -18.17
N SER A 179 -11.52 -13.34 -18.45
CA SER A 179 -12.07 -14.70 -18.47
C SER A 179 -13.03 -14.88 -19.65
N PRO A 180 -12.49 -15.08 -20.87
CA PRO A 180 -13.30 -15.10 -22.10
C PRO A 180 -14.28 -16.27 -22.19
N GLU A 181 -14.13 -17.30 -21.36
CA GLU A 181 -14.95 -18.50 -21.37
C GLU A 181 -16.01 -18.52 -20.24
N ASN A 182 -16.10 -17.47 -19.42
CA ASN A 182 -17.03 -17.46 -18.29
C ASN A 182 -18.47 -17.12 -18.75
N PRO A 183 -19.43 -18.07 -18.68
CA PRO A 183 -20.79 -17.86 -19.18
C PRO A 183 -21.56 -16.76 -18.43
N ALA A 184 -21.25 -16.53 -17.15
CA ALA A 184 -21.92 -15.51 -16.34
C ALA A 184 -21.67 -14.10 -16.86
N ILE A 185 -20.52 -13.86 -17.50
CA ILE A 185 -20.18 -12.57 -18.12
C ILE A 185 -21.07 -12.33 -19.34
N PHE A 186 -21.23 -13.33 -20.20
CA PHE A 186 -22.10 -13.24 -21.36
C PHE A 186 -23.57 -13.11 -20.98
N MET A 187 -24.00 -13.74 -19.88
CA MET A 187 -25.34 -13.52 -19.32
C MET A 187 -25.54 -12.06 -18.85
N GLY A 188 -24.51 -11.48 -18.22
CA GLY A 188 -24.48 -10.06 -17.83
C GLY A 188 -24.58 -9.12 -19.04
N LEU A 189 -23.76 -9.37 -20.07
CA LEU A 189 -23.79 -8.63 -21.34
C LEU A 189 -25.16 -8.72 -22.01
N ALA A 190 -25.72 -9.92 -22.13
CA ALA A 190 -27.05 -10.13 -22.71
C ALA A 190 -28.11 -9.30 -22.00
N ARG A 191 -28.11 -9.32 -20.66
CA ARG A 191 -29.04 -8.51 -19.85
C ARG A 191 -28.84 -7.01 -20.08
N GLY A 192 -27.59 -6.54 -20.12
CA GLY A 192 -27.29 -5.13 -20.41
C GLY A 192 -27.79 -4.69 -21.79
N PHE A 193 -27.52 -5.48 -22.82
CA PHE A 193 -27.98 -5.20 -24.18
C PHE A 193 -29.51 -5.23 -24.31
N LEU A 194 -30.19 -6.15 -23.62
CA LEU A 194 -31.67 -6.17 -23.59
C LEU A 194 -32.24 -4.89 -22.98
N ILE A 195 -31.70 -4.43 -21.85
CA ILE A 195 -32.15 -3.19 -21.20
C ILE A 195 -31.89 -1.98 -22.11
N LYS A 196 -30.77 -1.98 -22.85
CA LYS A 196 -30.42 -0.94 -23.83
C LYS A 196 -31.27 -0.99 -25.11
N GLY A 197 -32.03 -2.06 -25.33
CA GLY A 197 -32.82 -2.29 -26.55
C GLY A 197 -32.02 -2.85 -27.73
N ASP A 198 -30.76 -3.27 -27.53
CA ASP A 198 -29.93 -3.91 -28.56
C ASP A 198 -30.15 -5.43 -28.57
N THR A 199 -31.28 -5.84 -29.13
CA THR A 199 -31.68 -7.26 -29.18
C THR A 199 -30.68 -8.13 -29.94
N LEU A 200 -30.01 -7.59 -30.97
CA LEU A 200 -29.05 -8.34 -31.78
C LEU A 200 -27.82 -8.73 -30.96
N GLN A 201 -27.23 -7.78 -30.22
CA GLN A 201 -26.08 -8.08 -29.37
C GLN A 201 -26.47 -8.96 -28.18
N ALA A 202 -27.69 -8.81 -27.66
CA ALA A 202 -28.19 -9.69 -26.61
C ALA A 202 -28.24 -11.17 -27.06
N ILE A 203 -28.78 -11.46 -28.25
CA ILE A 203 -28.84 -12.83 -28.78
C ILE A 203 -27.43 -13.40 -28.98
N ARG A 204 -26.50 -12.60 -29.52
CA ARG A 204 -25.09 -13.02 -29.71
C ARG A 204 -24.42 -13.36 -28.38
N ALA A 205 -24.68 -12.57 -27.35
CA ALA A 205 -24.17 -12.83 -26.01
C ALA A 205 -24.74 -14.13 -25.43
N VAL A 206 -26.05 -14.37 -25.55
CA VAL A 206 -26.69 -15.63 -25.10
C VAL A 206 -26.11 -16.85 -25.83
N GLN A 207 -25.84 -16.76 -27.13
CA GLN A 207 -25.23 -17.86 -27.89
C GLN A 207 -23.85 -18.28 -27.37
N LYS A 208 -23.15 -17.41 -26.65
CA LYS A 208 -21.86 -17.71 -26.01
C LYS A 208 -22.00 -18.36 -24.63
N THR A 209 -23.22 -18.60 -24.17
CA THR A 209 -23.51 -19.28 -22.89
C THR A 209 -23.92 -20.73 -23.04
N LEU A 210 -24.17 -21.18 -24.28
CA LEU A 210 -24.56 -22.54 -24.67
C LEU A 210 -23.33 -23.34 -25.13
#